data_AF-A0A816H9P4-F1
#
_entry.id   AF-A0A816H9P4-F1
#
_cell.length_a   1.000
_cell.length_b   1.000
_cell.length_c   1.000
_cell.angle_alpha   90.00
_cell.angle_beta   90.00
_cell.angle_gamma   90.00
#
_symmetry.space_group_name_H-M   'P 1'
#
loop_
_entity.id
_entity.type
_entity.pdbx_description
1 polymer ?
#
loop_
_entity_poly.entity_id
_entity_poly.type
_entity_poly.pdbx_seq_one_letter_code
_entity_poly.pdbx_strand_id
1 'polypeptide(L)'
;MLVVADFNKDNRIDIAVTYRDGDAIGIFMGDGNGSFSNQMTVPIGANSKPIGLAAGDLNNDNLTDIVSANRGTNTISILVGDGTGSFALLATYSTGISSYPWGVAIDDLNNDGRMDIAVCNYMESTVSIFLGFGNGSFQMDMSYFTGYQSWPMLIVTGDFNNDSRLDVAVTNYNGNNVGVLLGKGDGILSNVSVYPMGDGAAPCSQAVGDFNKDRILDIAVANCGTSTVVILHGRGDGTFLLGTPYSTGTGAYPWSIAAANFNQDDQLDFVVANLNTNTMGVFLGNGHEPFAGMTTYSIADGSQPNSIAMADFNHDGWSDIVVANYGANNIGILFGLGNAMFSSMVTYS
;
A
#
# COMPACT_ATOMS: atom_id res chain seq x y z
N MET A 1 -1.22 3.29 -8.28
CA MET A 1 -0.33 2.95 -7.16
C MET A 1 1.04 2.62 -7.71
N LEU A 2 2.03 2.56 -6.82
CA LEU A 2 3.34 2.00 -7.08
C LEU A 2 3.66 0.93 -6.05
N VAL A 3 4.55 0.01 -6.40
CA VAL A 3 5.22 -0.92 -5.49
C VAL A 3 6.70 -0.98 -5.85
N VAL A 4 7.53 -1.36 -4.88
CA VAL A 4 8.99 -1.43 -5.05
C VAL A 4 9.50 -2.78 -4.60
N ALA A 5 10.45 -3.33 -5.34
CA ALA A 5 11.13 -4.59 -5.05
C ALA A 5 12.33 -4.73 -5.99
N ASP A 6 13.17 -5.73 -5.76
CA ASP A 6 14.17 -6.17 -6.74
C ASP A 6 13.49 -7.15 -7.72
N PHE A 7 13.22 -6.71 -8.95
CA PHE A 7 12.53 -7.50 -9.98
C PHE A 7 13.49 -8.30 -10.86
N ASN A 8 14.80 -8.00 -10.84
CA ASN A 8 15.81 -8.66 -11.68
C ASN A 8 16.94 -9.36 -10.88
N LYS A 9 16.82 -9.42 -9.55
CA LYS A 9 17.77 -10.02 -8.62
C LYS A 9 19.18 -9.41 -8.67
N ASP A 10 19.29 -8.12 -9.00
CA ASP A 10 20.57 -7.41 -9.01
C ASP A 10 20.90 -6.68 -7.69
N ASN A 11 20.05 -6.87 -6.68
CA ASN A 11 20.04 -6.22 -5.37
C ASN A 11 19.79 -4.71 -5.41
N ARG A 12 19.20 -4.19 -6.48
CA ARG A 12 18.77 -2.79 -6.58
C ARG A 12 17.26 -2.75 -6.54
N ILE A 13 16.73 -1.65 -6.04
CA ILE A 13 15.29 -1.50 -5.92
C ILE A 13 14.73 -0.93 -7.22
N ASP A 14 13.80 -1.67 -7.81
CA ASP A 14 13.02 -1.31 -8.97
C ASP A 14 11.63 -0.78 -8.55
N ILE A 15 10.90 -0.20 -9.50
CA ILE A 15 9.56 0.37 -9.25
C ILE A 15 8.58 -0.16 -10.30
N ALA A 16 7.43 -0.68 -9.84
CA ALA A 16 6.28 -0.92 -10.70
C ALA A 16 5.20 0.12 -10.44
N VAL A 17 4.59 0.67 -11.49
CA VAL A 17 3.53 1.70 -11.42
C VAL A 17 2.32 1.34 -12.27
N THR A 18 1.13 1.73 -11.82
CA THR A 18 -0.10 1.58 -12.62
C THR A 18 -0.37 2.81 -13.49
N TYR A 19 -0.83 2.60 -14.72
CA TYR A 19 -1.47 3.65 -15.52
C TYR A 19 -2.99 3.58 -15.35
N ARG A 20 -3.55 4.44 -14.47
CA ARG A 20 -4.96 4.39 -14.00
C ARG A 20 -6.00 4.27 -15.11
N ASP A 21 -5.78 4.91 -16.24
CA ASP A 21 -6.70 4.91 -17.39
C ASP A 21 -6.18 4.10 -18.59
N GLY A 22 -5.02 3.46 -18.43
CA GLY A 22 -4.41 2.58 -19.44
C GLY A 22 -4.81 1.12 -19.30
N ASP A 23 -4.11 0.27 -20.02
CA ASP A 23 -4.28 -1.17 -20.08
C ASP A 23 -2.99 -1.95 -19.74
N ALA A 24 -2.04 -1.26 -19.11
CA ALA A 24 -0.72 -1.75 -18.80
C ALA A 24 -0.19 -1.19 -17.46
N ILE A 25 0.89 -1.78 -16.97
CA ILE A 25 1.72 -1.25 -15.89
C ILE A 25 3.09 -0.86 -16.45
N GLY A 26 3.78 0.05 -15.78
CA GLY A 26 5.16 0.44 -16.08
C GLY A 26 6.13 -0.18 -15.07
N ILE A 27 7.29 -0.61 -15.51
CA ILE A 27 8.41 -1.10 -14.69
C ILE A 27 9.61 -0.18 -14.94
N PHE A 28 10.18 0.39 -13.88
CA PHE A 28 11.39 1.20 -13.91
C PHE A 28 12.50 0.42 -13.20
N MET A 29 13.57 0.12 -13.92
CA MET A 29 14.70 -0.64 -13.37
C MET A 29 15.67 0.30 -12.65
N GLY A 30 16.04 -0.02 -11.42
CA GLY A 30 16.95 0.76 -10.60
C GLY A 30 18.41 0.57 -11.02
N ASP A 31 19.13 1.66 -11.24
CA ASP A 31 20.56 1.62 -11.54
C ASP A 31 21.42 1.51 -10.27
N GLY A 32 20.81 1.59 -9.08
CA GLY A 32 21.46 1.46 -7.76
C GLY A 32 22.17 2.72 -7.28
N ASN A 33 21.96 3.84 -7.95
CA ASN A 33 22.46 5.17 -7.55
C ASN A 33 21.31 6.19 -7.44
N GLY A 34 20.09 5.69 -7.27
CA GLY A 34 18.87 6.49 -7.31
C GLY A 34 18.37 6.87 -8.70
N SER A 35 19.08 6.50 -9.77
CA SER A 35 18.59 6.64 -11.15
C SER A 35 17.84 5.40 -11.61
N PHE A 36 16.94 5.59 -12.56
CA PHE A 36 16.16 4.52 -13.16
C PHE A 36 16.41 4.48 -14.67
N SER A 37 16.70 3.29 -15.17
CA SER A 37 16.85 3.01 -16.60
C SER A 37 15.57 2.37 -17.17
N ASN A 38 15.49 2.35 -18.50
CA ASN A 38 14.48 1.69 -19.34
C ASN A 38 13.12 1.42 -18.67
N GLN A 39 12.16 2.32 -18.89
CA GLN A 39 10.76 2.01 -18.59
C GLN A 39 10.27 0.90 -19.53
N MET A 40 9.85 -0.23 -18.95
CA MET A 40 9.16 -1.29 -19.66
C MET A 40 7.67 -1.22 -19.39
N THR A 41 6.86 -1.47 -20.41
CA THR A 41 5.41 -1.51 -20.28
C THR A 41 4.94 -2.95 -20.38
N VAL A 42 4.25 -3.43 -19.34
CA VAL A 42 3.69 -4.78 -19.30
C VAL A 42 2.18 -4.70 -19.56
N PRO A 43 1.69 -5.19 -20.72
CA PRO A 43 0.27 -5.15 -21.03
C PRO A 43 -0.51 -6.10 -20.11
N ILE A 44 -1.54 -5.57 -19.44
CA ILE A 44 -2.47 -6.34 -18.60
C ILE A 44 -3.65 -6.83 -19.43
N GLY A 45 -4.10 -6.01 -20.38
CA GLY A 45 -5.20 -6.33 -21.28
C GLY A 45 -6.17 -5.16 -21.45
N ALA A 46 -6.80 -5.11 -22.62
CA ALA A 46 -7.64 -3.98 -23.04
C ALA A 46 -8.71 -3.63 -21.99
N ASN A 47 -8.83 -2.34 -21.68
CA ASN A 47 -9.76 -1.78 -20.69
C ASN A 47 -9.54 -2.23 -19.22
N SER A 48 -8.41 -2.87 -18.88
CA SER A 48 -8.13 -3.32 -17.51
C SER A 48 -8.11 -2.19 -16.48
N LYS A 49 -7.55 -1.02 -16.82
CA LYS A 49 -7.46 0.16 -15.94
C LYS A 49 -6.87 -0.22 -14.57
N PRO A 50 -5.64 -0.75 -14.53
CA PRO A 50 -5.01 -1.20 -13.30
C PRO A 50 -4.89 -0.04 -12.32
N ILE A 51 -5.16 -0.29 -11.03
CA ILE A 51 -5.14 0.76 -9.99
C ILE A 51 -4.37 0.37 -8.73
N GLY A 52 -4.42 -0.90 -8.34
CA GLY A 52 -3.66 -1.47 -7.23
C GLY A 52 -2.60 -2.45 -7.70
N LEU A 53 -1.49 -2.50 -6.98
CA LEU A 53 -0.39 -3.43 -7.19
C LEU A 53 0.05 -4.01 -5.85
N ALA A 54 0.49 -5.25 -5.88
CA ALA A 54 1.28 -5.88 -4.84
C ALA A 54 2.37 -6.74 -5.50
N ALA A 55 3.51 -6.90 -4.83
CA ALA A 55 4.63 -7.70 -5.32
C ALA A 55 5.00 -8.77 -4.29
N GLY A 56 5.35 -9.97 -4.77
CA GLY A 56 5.72 -11.12 -3.93
C GLY A 56 5.93 -12.37 -4.79
N ASP A 57 6.52 -13.42 -4.23
CA ASP A 57 6.69 -14.72 -4.92
C ASP A 57 5.37 -15.51 -4.88
N LEU A 58 4.66 -15.59 -6.00
CA LEU A 58 3.31 -16.17 -6.07
C LEU A 58 3.33 -17.64 -6.55
N ASN A 59 4.48 -18.13 -7.00
CA ASN A 59 4.64 -19.43 -7.62
C ASN A 59 5.77 -20.28 -7.00
N ASN A 60 6.39 -19.80 -5.93
CA ASN A 60 7.48 -20.41 -5.18
C ASN A 60 8.76 -20.67 -6.01
N ASP A 61 9.03 -19.86 -7.03
CA ASP A 61 10.27 -19.91 -7.81
C ASP A 61 11.36 -18.95 -7.29
N ASN A 62 11.07 -18.27 -6.16
CA ASN A 62 11.90 -17.27 -5.50
C ASN A 62 12.12 -16.00 -6.35
N LEU A 63 11.35 -15.77 -7.40
CA LEU A 63 11.34 -14.54 -8.20
C LEU A 63 10.17 -13.65 -7.76
N THR A 64 10.34 -12.34 -7.91
CA THR A 64 9.29 -11.40 -7.58
C THR A 64 8.23 -11.41 -8.69
N ASP A 65 6.99 -11.75 -8.33
CA ASP A 65 5.82 -11.62 -9.19
C ASP A 65 5.01 -10.38 -8.81
N ILE A 66 4.03 -10.02 -9.65
CA ILE A 66 3.14 -8.87 -9.42
C ILE A 66 1.67 -9.30 -9.55
N VAL A 67 0.84 -8.84 -8.62
CA VAL A 67 -0.62 -8.84 -8.76
C VAL A 67 -1.10 -7.45 -9.12
N SER A 68 -1.94 -7.34 -10.15
CA SER A 68 -2.62 -6.10 -10.54
C SER A 68 -4.12 -6.18 -10.30
N ALA A 69 -4.68 -5.19 -9.59
CA ALA A 69 -6.12 -5.00 -9.43
C ALA A 69 -6.69 -4.14 -10.57
N ASN A 70 -7.56 -4.73 -11.38
CA ASN A 70 -8.03 -4.18 -12.66
C ASN A 70 -9.49 -3.72 -12.55
N ARG A 71 -9.69 -2.45 -12.19
CA ARG A 71 -11.04 -1.91 -11.95
C ARG A 71 -11.94 -1.96 -13.19
N GLY A 72 -11.36 -1.85 -14.39
CA GLY A 72 -12.12 -1.76 -15.62
C GLY A 72 -12.66 -3.10 -16.12
N THR A 73 -12.01 -4.20 -15.74
CA THR A 73 -12.41 -5.57 -16.09
C THR A 73 -12.98 -6.38 -14.92
N ASN A 74 -13.00 -5.83 -13.70
CA ASN A 74 -13.43 -6.52 -12.48
C ASN A 74 -12.60 -7.77 -12.18
N THR A 75 -11.29 -7.69 -12.40
CA THR A 75 -10.36 -8.82 -12.25
C THR A 75 -9.13 -8.45 -11.45
N ILE A 76 -8.43 -9.46 -10.95
CA ILE A 76 -7.00 -9.37 -10.69
C ILE A 76 -6.22 -10.12 -11.78
N SER A 77 -5.02 -9.65 -12.10
CA SER A 77 -4.09 -10.31 -13.02
C SER A 77 -2.81 -10.70 -12.29
N ILE A 78 -2.34 -11.93 -12.54
CA ILE A 78 -1.09 -12.47 -12.02
C ILE A 78 -0.02 -12.34 -13.10
N LEU A 79 1.02 -11.59 -12.81
CA LEU A 79 2.17 -11.37 -13.69
C LEU A 79 3.37 -12.07 -13.08
N VAL A 80 3.90 -13.09 -13.76
CA VAL A 80 5.06 -13.83 -13.28
C VAL A 80 6.33 -13.17 -13.78
N GLY A 81 7.26 -12.91 -12.86
CA GLY A 81 8.59 -12.40 -13.16
C GLY A 81 9.54 -13.51 -13.62
N ASP A 82 10.44 -13.20 -14.56
CA ASP A 82 11.46 -14.16 -15.01
C ASP A 82 12.84 -13.94 -14.37
N GLY A 83 12.94 -12.98 -13.43
CA GLY A 83 14.20 -12.59 -12.78
C GLY A 83 15.10 -11.72 -13.63
N THR A 84 14.63 -11.24 -14.79
CA THR A 84 15.38 -10.28 -15.63
C THR A 84 14.75 -8.88 -15.61
N GLY A 85 13.72 -8.68 -14.78
CA GLY A 85 12.84 -7.51 -14.81
C GLY A 85 11.69 -7.63 -15.82
N SER A 86 11.60 -8.74 -16.56
CA SER A 86 10.49 -9.00 -17.50
C SER A 86 9.36 -9.76 -16.80
N PHE A 87 8.11 -9.44 -17.20
CA PHE A 87 6.91 -10.05 -16.65
C PHE A 87 6.00 -10.59 -17.74
N ALA A 88 5.37 -11.73 -17.47
CA ALA A 88 4.37 -12.34 -18.34
C ALA A 88 3.04 -12.52 -17.62
N LEU A 89 1.94 -12.22 -18.30
CA LEU A 89 0.60 -12.51 -17.78
C LEU A 89 0.39 -14.02 -17.70
N LEU A 90 0.32 -14.55 -16.48
CA LEU A 90 0.08 -15.97 -16.23
C LEU A 90 -1.43 -16.28 -16.21
N ALA A 91 -2.19 -15.51 -15.43
CA ALA A 91 -3.59 -15.77 -15.18
C ALA A 91 -4.36 -14.49 -14.85
N THR A 92 -5.69 -14.57 -14.96
CA THR A 92 -6.61 -13.49 -14.57
C THR A 92 -7.83 -14.10 -13.90
N TYR A 93 -8.21 -13.53 -12.76
CA TYR A 93 -9.30 -14.03 -11.93
C TYR A 93 -10.37 -12.96 -11.75
N SER A 94 -11.64 -13.33 -11.87
CA SER A 94 -12.76 -12.42 -11.59
C SER A 94 -12.85 -12.15 -10.09
N THR A 95 -13.19 -10.92 -9.73
CA THR A 95 -13.40 -10.47 -8.35
C THR A 95 -14.88 -10.22 -8.03
N GLY A 96 -15.79 -10.52 -8.98
CA GLY A 96 -17.22 -10.20 -8.88
C GLY A 96 -17.74 -9.47 -10.12
N ILE A 97 -19.04 -9.15 -10.10
CA ILE A 97 -19.69 -8.44 -11.21
C ILE A 97 -19.80 -6.98 -10.82
N SER A 98 -19.08 -6.11 -11.55
CA SER A 98 -18.97 -4.69 -11.20
C SER A 98 -18.33 -4.47 -9.82
N SER A 99 -17.39 -5.32 -9.42
CA SER A 99 -16.67 -5.25 -8.15
C SER A 99 -15.74 -4.04 -8.03
N TYR A 100 -15.18 -3.56 -9.15
CA TYR A 100 -14.21 -2.47 -9.21
C TYR A 100 -13.07 -2.68 -8.20
N PRO A 101 -12.24 -3.73 -8.38
CA PRO A 101 -11.15 -4.02 -7.45
C PRO A 101 -10.18 -2.85 -7.37
N TRP A 102 -9.74 -2.52 -6.16
CA TRP A 102 -8.96 -1.32 -5.86
C TRP A 102 -7.61 -1.64 -5.22
N GLY A 103 -7.59 -1.87 -3.90
CA GLY A 103 -6.41 -2.30 -3.16
C GLY A 103 -6.23 -3.81 -3.24
N VAL A 104 -4.97 -4.24 -3.18
CA VAL A 104 -4.58 -5.66 -3.17
C VAL A 104 -3.41 -5.84 -2.19
N ALA A 105 -3.42 -6.94 -1.44
CA ALA A 105 -2.33 -7.38 -0.58
C ALA A 105 -1.99 -8.85 -0.88
N ILE A 106 -0.74 -9.23 -0.64
CA ILE A 106 -0.21 -10.58 -0.80
C ILE A 106 0.36 -11.01 0.57
N ASP A 107 -0.11 -12.14 1.09
CA ASP A 107 0.39 -12.70 2.35
C ASP A 107 -0.07 -14.16 2.55
N ASP A 108 0.53 -14.91 3.49
CA ASP A 108 0.14 -16.31 3.80
C ASP A 108 -1.03 -16.36 4.80
N LEU A 109 -2.25 -16.07 4.33
CA LEU A 109 -3.44 -15.89 5.19
C LEU A 109 -3.98 -17.19 5.81
N ASN A 110 -3.52 -18.34 5.32
CA ASN A 110 -3.93 -19.66 5.80
C ASN A 110 -2.77 -20.46 6.43
N ASN A 111 -1.59 -19.84 6.61
CA ASN A 111 -0.40 -20.44 7.20
C ASN A 111 0.05 -21.74 6.51
N ASP A 112 -0.15 -21.87 5.20
CA ASP A 112 0.25 -23.05 4.43
C ASP A 112 1.62 -22.93 3.74
N GLY A 113 2.27 -21.78 3.91
CA GLY A 113 3.57 -21.45 3.35
C GLY A 113 3.51 -20.97 1.90
N ARG A 114 2.32 -20.63 1.39
CA ARG A 114 2.11 -20.09 0.04
C ARG A 114 1.43 -18.73 0.15
N MET A 115 1.75 -17.87 -0.79
CA MET A 115 1.16 -16.54 -0.84
C MET A 115 -0.30 -16.62 -1.29
N ASP A 116 -1.19 -16.02 -0.49
CA ASP A 116 -2.59 -15.75 -0.81
C ASP A 116 -2.75 -14.28 -1.24
N ILE A 117 -3.93 -13.93 -1.76
CA ILE A 117 -4.24 -12.58 -2.21
C ILE A 117 -5.54 -12.09 -1.57
N ALA A 118 -5.50 -10.89 -0.98
CA ALA A 118 -6.68 -10.19 -0.50
C ALA A 118 -6.97 -8.96 -1.36
N VAL A 119 -8.23 -8.76 -1.77
CA VAL A 119 -8.63 -7.72 -2.74
C VAL A 119 -9.81 -6.91 -2.23
N CYS A 120 -9.67 -5.58 -2.19
CA CYS A 120 -10.78 -4.66 -1.90
C CYS A 120 -11.66 -4.47 -3.15
N ASN A 121 -12.95 -4.79 -3.05
CA ASN A 121 -13.94 -4.58 -4.12
C ASN A 121 -14.76 -3.33 -3.83
N TYR A 122 -14.32 -2.20 -4.40
CA TYR A 122 -14.83 -0.86 -4.09
C TYR A 122 -16.36 -0.75 -4.22
N MET A 123 -16.93 -1.26 -5.31
CA MET A 123 -18.36 -1.11 -5.58
C MET A 123 -19.23 -2.16 -4.89
N GLU A 124 -18.70 -3.37 -4.67
CA GLU A 124 -19.42 -4.44 -3.99
C GLU A 124 -19.37 -4.32 -2.45
N SER A 125 -18.51 -3.45 -1.90
CA SER A 125 -18.34 -3.27 -0.46
C SER A 125 -17.88 -4.56 0.24
N THR A 126 -16.97 -5.28 -0.42
CA THR A 126 -16.41 -6.54 0.07
C THR A 126 -14.89 -6.58 -0.04
N VAL A 127 -14.30 -7.53 0.68
CA VAL A 127 -12.91 -7.97 0.48
C VAL A 127 -12.96 -9.42 0.03
N SER A 128 -12.37 -9.75 -1.11
CA SER A 128 -12.25 -11.14 -1.58
C SER A 128 -10.90 -11.72 -1.22
N ILE A 129 -10.89 -12.97 -0.74
CA ILE A 129 -9.67 -13.75 -0.48
C ILE A 129 -9.52 -14.82 -1.57
N PHE A 130 -8.33 -14.88 -2.14
CA PHE A 130 -7.90 -15.88 -3.10
C PHE A 130 -6.78 -16.70 -2.50
N LEU A 131 -7.02 -17.99 -2.28
CA LEU A 131 -6.01 -18.90 -1.76
C LEU A 131 -5.06 -19.34 -2.86
N GLY A 132 -3.76 -19.27 -2.58
CA GLY A 132 -2.69 -19.63 -3.50
C GLY A 132 -2.36 -21.12 -3.43
N PHE A 133 -2.13 -21.73 -4.60
CA PHE A 133 -1.64 -23.11 -4.67
C PHE A 133 -0.11 -23.20 -4.79
N GLY A 134 0.60 -22.05 -4.79
CA GLY A 134 2.06 -21.98 -4.78
C GLY A 134 2.69 -22.36 -6.13
N ASN A 135 1.92 -22.23 -7.21
CA ASN A 135 2.35 -22.42 -8.60
C ASN A 135 1.84 -21.28 -9.50
N GLY A 136 1.50 -20.13 -8.90
CA GLY A 136 0.89 -18.98 -9.58
C GLY A 136 -0.61 -19.14 -9.88
N SER A 137 -1.24 -20.27 -9.49
CA SER A 137 -2.69 -20.44 -9.57
C SER A 137 -3.38 -20.18 -8.24
N PHE A 138 -4.58 -19.60 -8.34
CA PHE A 138 -5.38 -19.17 -7.20
C PHE A 138 -6.82 -19.65 -7.31
N GLN A 139 -7.47 -19.81 -6.16
CA GLN A 139 -8.92 -20.02 -6.07
C GLN A 139 -9.54 -18.95 -5.17
N MET A 140 -10.57 -18.28 -5.67
CA MET A 140 -11.40 -17.41 -4.83
C MET A 140 -12.12 -18.29 -3.79
N ASP A 141 -11.87 -18.02 -2.51
CA ASP A 141 -12.48 -18.77 -1.41
C ASP A 141 -13.75 -18.06 -0.93
N MET A 142 -13.61 -16.85 -0.39
CA MET A 142 -14.72 -16.11 0.21
C MET A 142 -14.59 -14.61 0.01
N SER A 143 -15.75 -13.93 0.00
CA SER A 143 -15.83 -12.47 0.09
C SER A 143 -16.47 -12.05 1.42
N TYR A 144 -15.87 -11.06 2.07
CA TYR A 144 -16.26 -10.55 3.36
C TYR A 144 -16.85 -9.15 3.23
N PHE A 145 -18.06 -8.95 3.72
CA PHE A 145 -18.75 -7.67 3.67
C PHE A 145 -18.13 -6.65 4.62
N THR A 146 -17.80 -5.45 4.13
CA THR A 146 -17.17 -4.40 4.94
C THR A 146 -18.12 -3.27 5.35
N GLY A 147 -19.41 -3.39 5.02
CA GLY A 147 -20.46 -2.42 5.35
C GLY A 147 -21.20 -1.91 4.11
N TYR A 148 -22.42 -1.40 4.29
CA TYR A 148 -23.21 -0.94 3.14
C TYR A 148 -22.59 0.32 2.53
N GLN A 149 -22.28 0.27 1.23
CA GLN A 149 -21.66 1.38 0.51
C GLN A 149 -20.37 1.86 1.21
N SER A 150 -19.59 0.93 1.77
CA SER A 150 -18.39 1.26 2.54
C SER A 150 -17.26 1.78 1.64
N TRP A 151 -17.24 1.37 0.37
CA TRP A 151 -16.21 1.68 -0.63
C TRP A 151 -14.80 1.37 -0.12
N PRO A 152 -14.47 0.07 0.06
CA PRO A 152 -13.17 -0.35 0.53
C PRO A 152 -12.08 0.05 -0.47
N MET A 153 -11.02 0.72 0.00
CA MET A 153 -9.96 1.25 -0.85
C MET A 153 -8.66 0.47 -0.72
N LEU A 154 -8.02 0.49 0.45
CA LEU A 154 -6.77 -0.25 0.71
C LEU A 154 -6.99 -1.35 1.73
N ILE A 155 -6.07 -2.30 1.69
CA ILE A 155 -5.98 -3.45 2.58
C ILE A 155 -4.55 -3.57 3.07
N VAL A 156 -4.39 -3.90 4.35
CA VAL A 156 -3.13 -4.27 4.98
C VAL A 156 -3.35 -5.54 5.81
N THR A 157 -2.29 -6.34 5.94
CA THR A 157 -2.28 -7.56 6.75
C THR A 157 -1.37 -7.38 7.97
N GLY A 158 -1.64 -8.14 9.02
CA GLY A 158 -0.83 -8.15 10.23
C GLY A 158 -1.47 -8.99 11.33
N ASP A 159 -0.68 -9.47 12.28
CA ASP A 159 -1.19 -10.14 13.49
C ASP A 159 -1.60 -9.06 14.51
N PHE A 160 -2.88 -8.65 14.50
CA PHE A 160 -3.38 -7.56 15.35
C PHE A 160 -3.85 -8.05 16.73
N ASN A 161 -3.89 -9.37 16.94
CA ASN A 161 -4.35 -10.00 18.18
C ASN A 161 -3.29 -10.92 18.84
N ASN A 162 -2.06 -10.93 18.31
CA ASN A 162 -0.92 -11.73 18.75
C ASN A 162 -1.20 -13.24 18.80
N ASP A 163 -2.03 -13.77 17.90
CA ASP A 163 -2.34 -15.20 17.82
C ASP A 163 -1.52 -15.96 16.76
N SER A 164 -0.56 -15.28 16.13
CA SER A 164 0.31 -15.77 15.05
C SER A 164 -0.46 -16.16 13.79
N ARG A 165 -1.61 -15.53 13.54
CA ARG A 165 -2.37 -15.62 12.31
C ARG A 165 -2.55 -14.23 11.76
N LEU A 166 -2.51 -14.13 10.44
CA LEU A 166 -2.66 -12.85 9.80
C LEU A 166 -4.12 -12.43 9.77
N ASP A 167 -4.35 -11.22 10.27
CA ASP A 167 -5.61 -10.50 10.20
C ASP A 167 -5.58 -9.52 9.01
N VAL A 168 -6.74 -8.95 8.72
CA VAL A 168 -6.92 -8.00 7.63
C VAL A 168 -7.53 -6.70 8.17
N ALA A 169 -6.93 -5.55 7.82
CA ALA A 169 -7.51 -4.23 8.04
C ALA A 169 -7.74 -3.50 6.72
N VAL A 170 -8.84 -2.75 6.64
CA VAL A 170 -9.36 -2.17 5.40
C VAL A 170 -9.84 -0.75 5.63
N THR A 171 -9.43 0.17 4.77
CA THR A 171 -10.02 1.52 4.73
C THR A 171 -11.34 1.52 3.99
N ASN A 172 -12.42 1.95 4.65
CA ASN A 172 -13.74 2.12 4.05
C ASN A 172 -14.00 3.61 3.81
N TYR A 173 -13.72 4.07 2.58
CA TYR A 173 -13.73 5.49 2.23
C TYR A 173 -15.07 6.16 2.54
N ASN A 174 -16.18 5.60 2.05
CA ASN A 174 -17.49 6.22 2.29
C ASN A 174 -18.09 5.82 3.64
N GLY A 175 -17.62 4.70 4.20
CA GLY A 175 -17.95 4.30 5.58
C GLY A 175 -17.33 5.19 6.66
N ASN A 176 -16.35 6.04 6.33
CA ASN A 176 -15.57 6.85 7.28
C ASN A 176 -14.96 6.02 8.42
N ASN A 177 -14.51 4.81 8.13
CA ASN A 177 -14.03 3.87 9.15
C ASN A 177 -12.94 2.94 8.63
N VAL A 178 -12.27 2.29 9.56
CA VAL A 178 -11.43 1.13 9.29
C VAL A 178 -12.19 -0.13 9.72
N GLY A 179 -12.30 -1.10 8.82
CA GLY A 179 -12.78 -2.43 9.15
C GLY A 179 -11.61 -3.37 9.44
N VAL A 180 -11.70 -4.15 10.52
CA VAL A 180 -10.73 -5.19 10.87
C VAL A 180 -11.43 -6.55 10.90
N LEU A 181 -10.84 -7.54 10.23
CA LEU A 181 -11.32 -8.91 10.18
C LEU A 181 -10.20 -9.82 10.67
N LEU A 182 -10.43 -10.52 11.79
CA LEU A 182 -9.41 -11.37 12.40
C LEU A 182 -9.31 -12.71 11.67
N GLY A 183 -8.10 -13.16 11.39
CA GLY A 183 -7.80 -14.41 10.73
C GLY A 183 -8.01 -15.61 11.66
N LYS A 184 -8.54 -16.70 11.10
CA LYS A 184 -8.61 -17.98 11.79
C LYS A 184 -7.43 -18.90 11.47
N GLY A 185 -6.55 -18.47 10.58
CA GLY A 185 -5.35 -19.21 10.16
C GLY A 185 -5.62 -20.35 9.18
N ASP A 186 -6.79 -20.36 8.55
CA ASP A 186 -7.21 -21.32 7.52
C ASP A 186 -7.76 -20.60 6.27
N GLY A 187 -7.43 -19.32 6.10
CA GLY A 187 -7.99 -18.44 5.07
C GLY A 187 -9.35 -17.84 5.42
N ILE A 188 -9.97 -18.28 6.52
CA ILE A 188 -11.26 -17.74 6.98
C ILE A 188 -11.02 -16.52 7.87
N LEU A 189 -11.74 -15.43 7.59
CA LEU A 189 -11.75 -14.22 8.42
C LEU A 189 -13.01 -14.15 9.32
N SER A 190 -12.91 -13.40 10.41
CA SER A 190 -14.05 -13.08 11.27
C SER A 190 -15.00 -12.09 10.60
N ASN A 191 -16.14 -11.84 11.25
CA ASN A 191 -16.95 -10.68 10.89
C ASN A 191 -16.13 -9.38 11.11
N VAL A 192 -16.43 -8.37 10.31
CA VAL A 192 -15.78 -7.07 10.39
C VAL A 192 -16.09 -6.36 11.71
N SER A 193 -15.05 -5.95 12.41
CA SER A 193 -15.10 -4.97 13.50
C SER A 193 -14.78 -3.58 12.94
N VAL A 194 -15.62 -2.60 13.25
CA VAL A 194 -15.56 -1.27 12.63
C VAL A 194 -15.04 -0.24 13.62
N TYR A 195 -14.05 0.54 13.20
CA TYR A 195 -13.45 1.64 13.96
C TYR A 195 -13.72 2.98 13.25
N PRO A 196 -14.69 3.77 13.72
CA PRO A 196 -15.01 5.06 13.11
C PRO A 196 -13.84 6.05 13.20
N MET A 197 -13.51 6.68 12.07
CA MET A 197 -12.44 7.69 11.97
C MET A 197 -12.96 9.13 12.16
N GLY A 198 -14.27 9.29 12.36
CA GLY A 198 -14.96 10.58 12.46
C GLY A 198 -15.71 10.94 11.18
N ASP A 199 -16.71 11.81 11.30
CA ASP A 199 -17.56 12.21 10.19
C ASP A 199 -16.75 12.88 9.08
N GLY A 200 -16.88 12.36 7.85
CA GLY A 200 -16.18 12.89 6.68
C GLY A 200 -14.67 12.57 6.64
N ALA A 201 -14.18 11.67 7.50
CA ALA A 201 -12.77 11.26 7.51
C ALA A 201 -12.29 10.74 6.15
N ALA A 202 -13.13 9.93 5.48
CA ALA A 202 -12.82 9.24 4.24
C ALA A 202 -11.40 8.64 4.23
N PRO A 203 -11.16 7.52 4.94
CA PRO A 203 -9.82 6.94 4.99
C PRO A 203 -9.41 6.43 3.60
N CYS A 204 -8.24 6.89 3.13
CA CYS A 204 -7.74 6.61 1.78
C CYS A 204 -6.60 5.59 1.77
N SER A 205 -5.76 5.54 2.82
CA SER A 205 -4.56 4.68 2.88
C SER A 205 -4.17 4.35 4.32
N GLN A 206 -3.36 3.30 4.50
CA GLN A 206 -2.93 2.76 5.78
C GLN A 206 -1.47 2.31 5.75
N ALA A 207 -0.80 2.39 6.89
CA ALA A 207 0.49 1.74 7.16
C ALA A 207 0.41 1.03 8.52
N VAL A 208 1.06 -0.13 8.64
CA VAL A 208 1.07 -0.96 9.85
C VAL A 208 2.45 -0.88 10.51
N GLY A 209 2.47 -0.85 11.84
CA GLY A 209 3.71 -0.92 12.61
C GLY A 209 3.49 -0.62 14.08
N ASP A 210 4.49 -0.87 14.91
CA ASP A 210 4.48 -0.51 16.33
C ASP A 210 4.88 0.97 16.50
N PHE A 211 3.89 1.87 16.51
CA PHE A 211 4.12 3.32 16.53
C PHE A 211 4.39 3.84 17.95
N ASN A 212 4.11 3.05 18.98
CA ASN A 212 4.20 3.44 20.39
C ASN A 212 5.17 2.57 21.24
N LYS A 213 5.90 1.66 20.59
CA LYS A 213 6.90 0.73 21.18
C LYS A 213 6.35 -0.25 22.22
N ASP A 214 5.06 -0.59 22.15
CA ASP A 214 4.46 -1.59 23.04
C ASP A 214 4.53 -3.03 22.51
N ARG A 215 5.10 -3.22 21.31
CA ARG A 215 5.24 -4.49 20.57
C ARG A 215 3.91 -5.06 20.06
N ILE A 216 2.89 -4.23 19.96
CA ILE A 216 1.61 -4.55 19.35
C ILE A 216 1.54 -3.76 18.04
N LEU A 217 0.99 -4.39 16.99
CA LEU A 217 0.81 -3.70 15.72
C LEU A 217 -0.30 -2.65 15.84
N ASP A 218 0.05 -1.42 15.51
CA ASP A 218 -0.85 -0.30 15.32
C ASP A 218 -1.10 -0.06 13.82
N ILE A 219 -2.08 0.80 13.51
CA ILE A 219 -2.42 1.17 12.13
C ILE A 219 -2.44 2.69 12.00
N ALA A 220 -1.53 3.27 11.23
CA ALA A 220 -1.59 4.67 10.81
C ALA A 220 -2.55 4.82 9.63
N VAL A 221 -3.53 5.71 9.73
CA VAL A 221 -4.61 5.88 8.75
C VAL A 221 -4.60 7.28 8.18
N ALA A 222 -4.40 7.41 6.87
CA ALA A 222 -4.53 8.68 6.16
C ALA A 222 -6.01 8.97 5.83
N ASN A 223 -6.58 9.96 6.51
CA ASN A 223 -7.96 10.42 6.34
C ASN A 223 -7.99 11.58 5.33
N CYS A 224 -8.26 11.26 4.06
CA CYS A 224 -8.17 12.25 2.98
C CYS A 224 -9.24 13.34 3.14
N GLY A 225 -10.45 13.01 3.62
CA GLY A 225 -11.53 13.96 3.79
C GLY A 225 -11.30 15.01 4.90
N THR A 226 -10.68 14.61 6.02
CA THR A 226 -10.37 15.52 7.14
C THR A 226 -8.97 16.12 7.09
N SER A 227 -8.13 15.72 6.13
CA SER A 227 -6.72 16.15 6.04
C SER A 227 -5.93 15.86 7.32
N THR A 228 -6.09 14.63 7.82
CA THR A 228 -5.43 14.15 9.02
C THR A 228 -4.84 12.75 8.84
N VAL A 229 -3.85 12.40 9.64
CA VAL A 229 -3.49 11.02 9.95
C VAL A 229 -3.97 10.69 11.35
N VAL A 230 -4.53 9.51 11.57
CA VAL A 230 -4.90 9.01 12.90
C VAL A 230 -4.22 7.65 13.10
N ILE A 231 -3.66 7.42 14.28
CA ILE A 231 -3.15 6.11 14.67
C ILE A 231 -4.25 5.34 15.39
N LEU A 232 -4.57 4.15 14.91
CA LEU A 232 -5.33 3.14 15.65
C LEU A 232 -4.34 2.33 16.47
N HIS A 233 -4.33 2.55 17.78
CA HIS A 233 -3.43 1.85 18.70
C HIS A 233 -3.96 0.46 19.00
N GLY A 234 -3.20 -0.58 18.64
CA GLY A 234 -3.54 -1.96 18.90
C GLY A 234 -3.57 -2.24 20.40
N ARG A 235 -4.46 -3.15 20.82
CA ARG A 235 -4.51 -3.63 22.22
C ARG A 235 -3.99 -5.05 22.38
N GLY A 236 -3.61 -5.70 21.28
CA GLY A 236 -3.09 -7.07 21.26
C GLY A 236 -4.16 -8.13 21.46
N ASP A 237 -5.43 -7.77 21.39
CA ASP A 237 -6.59 -8.66 21.42
C ASP A 237 -7.47 -8.52 20.16
N GLY A 238 -6.94 -7.89 19.11
CA GLY A 238 -7.65 -7.56 17.87
C GLY A 238 -8.52 -6.31 17.98
N THR A 239 -8.52 -5.64 19.14
CA THR A 239 -9.20 -4.34 19.31
C THR A 239 -8.24 -3.16 19.25
N PHE A 240 -8.77 -1.99 18.86
CA PHE A 240 -7.99 -0.77 18.69
C PHE A 240 -8.56 0.41 19.48
N LEU A 241 -7.67 1.29 19.95
CA LEU A 241 -7.99 2.59 20.50
C LEU A 241 -7.71 3.68 19.45
N LEU A 242 -8.67 4.56 19.22
CA LEU A 242 -8.48 5.72 18.33
C LEU A 242 -7.53 6.72 18.99
N GLY A 243 -6.42 7.00 18.32
CA GLY A 243 -5.42 8.00 18.71
C GLY A 243 -5.80 9.43 18.35
N THR A 244 -4.87 10.35 18.58
CA THR A 244 -5.09 11.78 18.29
C THR A 244 -4.88 12.05 16.79
N PRO A 245 -5.74 12.85 16.12
CA PRO A 245 -5.51 13.24 14.73
C PRO A 245 -4.33 14.21 14.57
N TYR A 246 -3.43 13.91 13.63
CA TYR A 246 -2.34 14.76 13.19
C TYR A 246 -2.73 15.47 11.89
N SER A 247 -2.72 16.80 11.86
CA SER A 247 -3.05 17.54 10.64
C SER A 247 -1.95 17.42 9.59
N THR A 248 -2.34 17.14 8.34
CA THR A 248 -1.45 17.18 7.18
C THR A 248 -1.50 18.50 6.41
N GLY A 249 -2.18 19.50 6.97
CA GLY A 249 -2.43 20.81 6.37
C GLY A 249 -3.86 20.97 5.84
N THR A 250 -4.39 22.20 5.90
CA THR A 250 -5.76 22.49 5.47
C THR A 250 -5.98 22.14 3.99
N GLY A 251 -6.91 21.22 3.72
CA GLY A 251 -7.24 20.80 2.35
C GLY A 251 -6.17 19.94 1.68
N ALA A 252 -5.23 19.38 2.46
CA ALA A 252 -4.12 18.59 1.95
C ALA A 252 -4.55 17.32 1.20
N TYR A 253 -5.65 16.70 1.65
CA TYR A 253 -6.20 15.46 1.08
C TYR A 253 -5.14 14.34 1.00
N PRO A 254 -4.65 13.85 2.16
CA PRO A 254 -3.61 12.84 2.25
C PRO A 254 -4.06 11.51 1.64
N TRP A 255 -3.44 11.11 0.54
CA TRP A 255 -3.91 9.99 -0.29
C TRP A 255 -3.13 8.69 -0.06
N SER A 256 -1.85 8.78 0.31
CA SER A 256 -0.98 7.63 0.54
C SER A 256 -0.10 7.90 1.74
N ILE A 257 0.09 6.88 2.58
CA ILE A 257 0.97 6.90 3.76
C ILE A 257 1.95 5.72 3.70
N ALA A 258 3.18 5.94 4.14
CA ALA A 258 4.18 4.89 4.35
C ALA A 258 4.89 5.13 5.68
N ALA A 259 5.32 4.06 6.35
CA ALA A 259 5.98 4.12 7.64
C ALA A 259 7.28 3.31 7.65
N ALA A 260 8.33 3.85 8.26
CA ALA A 260 9.62 3.21 8.51
C ALA A 260 10.42 4.07 9.50
N ASN A 261 11.59 3.58 9.90
CA ASN A 261 12.53 4.32 10.72
C ASN A 261 13.48 5.15 9.83
N PHE A 262 13.15 6.43 9.58
CA PHE A 262 13.83 7.24 8.55
C PHE A 262 15.21 7.72 9.00
N ASN A 263 15.36 7.92 10.31
CA ASN A 263 16.54 8.50 10.93
C ASN A 263 17.36 7.48 11.74
N GLN A 264 17.02 6.19 11.65
CA GLN A 264 17.68 5.09 12.36
C GLN A 264 17.70 5.25 13.89
N ASP A 265 16.64 5.82 14.49
CA ASP A 265 16.50 5.99 15.95
C ASP A 265 15.70 4.88 16.66
N ASP A 266 15.42 3.81 15.90
CA ASP A 266 14.59 2.65 16.26
C ASP A 266 13.12 3.00 16.50
N GLN A 267 12.62 4.14 16.00
CA GLN A 267 11.22 4.54 16.09
C GLN A 267 10.61 4.57 14.70
N LEU A 268 9.32 4.20 14.60
CA LEU A 268 8.61 4.37 13.35
C LEU A 268 8.24 5.84 13.15
N ASP A 269 8.67 6.36 12.03
CA ASP A 269 8.23 7.60 11.44
C ASP A 269 7.19 7.29 10.35
N PHE A 270 6.47 8.31 9.87
CA PHE A 270 5.63 8.15 8.69
C PHE A 270 5.68 9.36 7.77
N VAL A 271 5.51 9.09 6.48
CA VAL A 271 5.42 10.07 5.40
C VAL A 271 4.05 9.95 4.73
N VAL A 272 3.51 11.10 4.33
CA VAL A 272 2.18 11.20 3.74
C VAL A 272 2.24 12.02 2.45
N ALA A 273 1.69 11.50 1.36
CA ALA A 273 1.49 12.23 0.12
C ALA A 273 0.17 13.03 0.17
N ASN A 274 0.27 14.35 0.07
CA ASN A 274 -0.86 15.26 0.09
C ASN A 274 -1.24 15.66 -1.34
N LEU A 275 -2.26 14.98 -1.87
CA LEU A 275 -2.63 15.04 -3.28
C LEU A 275 -3.02 16.45 -3.73
N ASN A 276 -3.81 17.17 -2.93
CA ASN A 276 -4.35 18.48 -3.35
C ASN A 276 -3.36 19.63 -3.17
N THR A 277 -2.45 19.53 -2.20
CA THR A 277 -1.46 20.59 -1.93
C THR A 277 -0.15 20.38 -2.67
N ASN A 278 0.03 19.26 -3.40
CA ASN A 278 1.27 18.93 -4.10
C ASN A 278 2.48 18.85 -3.15
N THR A 279 2.26 18.35 -1.93
CA THR A 279 3.29 18.23 -0.90
C THR A 279 3.40 16.82 -0.37
N MET A 280 4.48 16.54 0.35
CA MET A 280 4.53 15.47 1.33
C MET A 280 4.67 16.04 2.73
N GLY A 281 4.09 15.35 3.71
CA GLY A 281 4.31 15.60 5.14
C GLY A 281 5.09 14.46 5.77
N VAL A 282 6.15 14.77 6.50
CA VAL A 282 6.97 13.82 7.27
C VAL A 282 6.73 14.06 8.75
N PHE A 283 6.39 13.01 9.48
CA PHE A 283 6.16 12.99 10.92
C PHE A 283 7.16 12.06 11.57
N LEU A 284 7.95 12.59 12.51
CA LEU A 284 8.95 11.79 13.22
C LEU A 284 8.37 11.21 14.49
N GLY A 285 8.56 9.90 14.65
CA GLY A 285 8.23 9.18 15.85
C GLY A 285 9.15 9.58 17.00
N ASN A 286 8.61 9.51 18.22
CA ASN A 286 9.41 9.57 19.45
C ASN A 286 9.06 8.39 20.37
N GLY A 287 8.56 7.30 19.77
CA GLY A 287 8.23 6.06 20.45
C GLY A 287 7.00 6.15 21.34
N HIS A 288 6.25 7.25 21.27
CA HIS A 288 4.94 7.44 21.87
C HIS A 288 4.18 8.55 21.13
N GLU A 289 2.91 8.74 21.42
CA GLU A 289 2.22 9.96 21.02
C GLU A 289 2.53 11.10 22.02
N PRO A 290 2.61 12.37 21.56
CA PRO A 290 2.42 12.81 20.18
C PRO A 290 3.69 12.67 19.32
N PHE A 291 3.52 12.40 18.03
CA PHE A 291 4.59 12.53 17.04
C PHE A 291 5.14 13.96 17.02
N ALA A 292 6.40 14.11 16.57
CA ALA A 292 6.96 15.41 16.29
C ALA A 292 6.12 16.14 15.21
N GLY A 293 6.17 17.47 15.23
CA GLY A 293 5.45 18.30 14.25
C GLY A 293 5.81 17.93 12.81
N MET A 294 4.85 18.10 11.90
CA MET A 294 5.03 17.77 10.49
C MET A 294 6.08 18.68 9.82
N THR A 295 7.04 18.07 9.13
CA THR A 295 7.88 18.76 8.15
C THR A 295 7.27 18.60 6.75
N THR A 296 7.04 19.70 6.04
CA THR A 296 6.43 19.68 4.71
C THR A 296 7.46 19.85 3.60
N TYR A 297 7.39 19.00 2.58
CA TYR A 297 8.19 19.05 1.37
C TYR A 297 7.30 19.35 0.17
N SER A 298 7.61 20.42 -0.56
CA SER A 298 6.95 20.70 -1.84
C SER A 298 7.49 19.76 -2.91
N ILE A 299 6.59 19.11 -3.66
CA ILE A 299 6.96 18.20 -4.74
C ILE A 299 7.16 18.99 -6.03
N ALA A 300 6.07 19.41 -6.65
CA ALA A 300 6.03 20.29 -7.81
C ALA A 300 4.59 20.75 -8.05
N ASP A 301 4.40 21.93 -8.60
CA ASP A 301 3.07 22.43 -8.93
C ASP A 301 2.37 21.47 -9.92
N GLY A 302 1.15 21.05 -9.56
CA GLY A 302 0.36 20.11 -10.36
C GLY A 302 0.83 18.65 -10.30
N SER A 303 1.75 18.29 -9.40
CA SER A 303 2.22 16.90 -9.24
C SER A 303 1.12 15.92 -8.84
N GLN A 304 0.23 16.30 -7.92
CA GLN A 304 -0.80 15.44 -7.34
C GLN A 304 -0.23 14.08 -6.90
N PRO A 305 0.65 14.06 -5.88
CA PRO A 305 1.29 12.83 -5.43
C PRO A 305 0.24 11.85 -4.89
N ASN A 306 0.18 10.65 -5.47
CA ASN A 306 -0.92 9.71 -5.24
C ASN A 306 -0.48 8.31 -4.78
N SER A 307 0.83 8.05 -4.70
CA SER A 307 1.37 6.80 -4.17
C SER A 307 2.78 7.07 -3.70
N ILE A 308 3.15 6.53 -2.54
CA ILE A 308 4.51 6.59 -2.03
C ILE A 308 4.96 5.21 -1.58
N ALA A 309 6.26 4.97 -1.69
CA ALA A 309 6.96 3.87 -1.03
C ALA A 309 8.34 4.35 -0.61
N MET A 310 9.01 3.53 0.20
CA MET A 310 10.33 3.83 0.70
C MET A 310 11.24 2.63 0.53
N ALA A 311 12.47 2.93 0.19
CA ALA A 311 13.57 1.98 0.10
C ALA A 311 14.88 2.78 0.06
N ASP A 312 16.01 2.11 0.16
CA ASP A 312 17.31 2.71 -0.11
C ASP A 312 17.61 2.55 -1.62
N PHE A 313 17.28 3.56 -2.44
CA PHE A 313 17.42 3.49 -3.91
C PHE A 313 18.85 3.78 -4.39
N ASN A 314 19.68 4.38 -3.53
CA ASN A 314 21.05 4.78 -3.86
C ASN A 314 22.13 4.00 -3.08
N HIS A 315 21.72 3.05 -2.23
CA HIS A 315 22.56 2.23 -1.37
C HIS A 315 23.45 3.02 -0.39
N ASP A 316 22.96 4.17 0.10
CA ASP A 316 23.66 4.97 1.10
C ASP A 316 23.33 4.60 2.56
N GLY A 317 22.41 3.64 2.74
CA GLY A 317 21.96 3.13 4.03
C GLY A 317 20.78 3.91 4.63
N TRP A 318 20.32 4.99 3.99
CA TRP A 318 19.17 5.77 4.44
C TRP A 318 17.93 5.46 3.61
N SER A 319 16.76 5.57 4.24
CA SER A 319 15.50 5.43 3.50
C SER A 319 15.29 6.65 2.63
N ASP A 320 15.08 6.41 1.34
CA ASP A 320 14.62 7.37 0.36
C ASP A 320 13.10 7.24 0.17
N ILE A 321 12.50 8.23 -0.48
CA ILE A 321 11.07 8.21 -0.82
C ILE A 321 10.92 8.23 -2.34
N VAL A 322 10.17 7.26 -2.87
CA VAL A 322 9.60 7.35 -4.22
C VAL A 322 8.16 7.83 -4.15
N VAL A 323 7.79 8.71 -5.08
CA VAL A 323 6.46 9.28 -5.23
C VAL A 323 5.98 9.09 -6.66
N ALA A 324 4.79 8.54 -6.86
CA ALA A 324 4.08 8.64 -8.14
C ALA A 324 3.25 9.93 -8.15
N ASN A 325 3.42 10.71 -9.22
CA ASN A 325 2.76 11.99 -9.41
C ASN A 325 1.69 11.85 -10.50
N TYR A 326 0.43 11.79 -10.08
CA TYR A 326 -0.69 11.58 -11.00
C TYR A 326 -0.84 12.74 -11.99
N GLY A 327 -0.75 13.97 -11.51
CA GLY A 327 -0.98 15.16 -12.34
C GLY A 327 0.19 15.45 -13.29
N ALA A 328 1.41 15.10 -12.90
CA ALA A 328 2.60 15.30 -13.71
C ALA A 328 2.95 14.09 -14.62
N ASN A 329 2.28 12.94 -14.46
CA ASN A 329 2.55 11.69 -15.17
C ASN A 329 4.02 11.26 -15.09
N ASN A 330 4.60 11.31 -13.89
CA ASN A 330 5.97 10.90 -13.64
C ASN A 330 6.10 10.24 -12.26
N ILE A 331 7.26 9.65 -12.00
CA ILE A 331 7.71 9.32 -10.65
C ILE A 331 8.78 10.31 -10.22
N GLY A 332 8.98 10.47 -8.92
CA GLY A 332 10.10 11.22 -8.39
C GLY A 332 10.67 10.60 -7.11
N ILE A 333 11.95 10.86 -6.88
CA ILE A 333 12.73 10.34 -5.76
C ILE A 333 13.24 11.50 -4.92
N LEU A 334 13.11 11.38 -3.61
CA LEU A 334 13.73 12.28 -2.65
C LEU A 334 14.68 11.45 -1.78
N PHE A 335 15.96 11.79 -1.82
CA PHE A 335 17.00 11.02 -1.12
C PHE A 335 17.03 11.36 0.36
N GLY A 336 17.13 10.36 1.22
CA GLY A 336 17.34 10.51 2.64
C GLY A 336 18.71 11.13 2.92
N LEU A 337 18.77 12.09 3.85
CA LEU A 337 20.02 12.77 4.22
C LEU A 337 20.58 12.32 5.58
N GLY A 338 20.00 11.26 6.15
CA GLY A 338 20.43 10.66 7.42
C GLY A 338 20.08 11.43 8.70
N ASN A 339 19.22 12.43 8.59
CA ASN A 339 18.78 13.26 9.71
C ASN A 339 17.27 13.56 9.62
N ALA A 340 16.49 12.60 9.10
CA ALA A 340 15.07 12.77 8.79
C ALA A 340 14.75 13.90 7.79
N MET A 341 15.76 14.42 7.09
CA MET A 341 15.56 15.35 5.98
C MET A 341 15.74 14.65 4.65
N PHE A 342 15.06 15.18 3.64
CA PHE A 342 15.12 14.67 2.27
C PHE A 342 15.66 15.73 1.30
N SER A 343 16.31 15.26 0.23
CA SER A 343 16.78 16.10 -0.87
C SER A 343 15.63 16.76 -1.64
N SER A 344 15.97 17.66 -2.56
CA SER A 344 15.04 18.02 -3.63
C SER A 344 14.70 16.80 -4.48
N MET A 345 13.48 16.74 -5.01
CA MET A 345 13.03 15.64 -5.85
C MET A 345 13.76 15.57 -7.18
N VAL A 346 14.12 14.35 -7.61
CA VAL A 346 14.58 14.02 -8.96
C VAL A 346 13.48 13.22 -9.66
N THR A 347 13.09 13.59 -10.88
CA THR A 347 11.93 12.99 -11.59
C THR A 347 12.32 12.09 -12.76
N TYR A 348 11.53 11.05 -13.00
CA TYR A 348 11.67 10.09 -14.11
C TYR A 348 10.30 9.86 -14.76
N SER A 349 10.25 9.76 -16.10
CA SER A 349 9.03 9.61 -16.90
C SER A 349 9.12 8.43 -17.85
#